data_AF-A0A936C9H4-F1
#
_entry.id   AF-A0A936C9H4-F1
#
_cell.length_a   1.000
_cell.length_b   1.000
_cell.length_c   1.000
_cell.angle_alpha   90.00
_cell.angle_beta   90.00
_cell.angle_gamma   90.00
#
_symmetry.space_group_name_H-M   'P 1'
#
loop_
_entity.id
_entity.type
_entity.pdbx_description
1 polymer ?
#
loop_
_entity_poly.entity_id
_entity_poly.type
_entity_poly.pdbx_seq_one_letter_code
_entity_poly.pdbx_strand_id
1 'polypeptide(L)'
;MAAARSSTVSSIGAHYIVQFVGDAGTASGYYMKTFTTSDGHKLYARCDWKGNDHGSSGVVTLLGGSGPFSGIKGKGKFNFVSVSPVVNWDDIEWEWETP
;
A
#
# COMPACT_ATOMS: atom_id res chain seq x y z
N MET A 1 6.26 -18.91 2.21
CA MET A 1 5.85 -18.01 1.12
C MET A 1 4.44 -17.55 1.44
N ALA A 2 4.22 -16.26 1.73
CA ALA A 2 2.90 -15.73 2.09
C ALA A 2 2.54 -14.61 1.11
N ALA A 3 1.42 -14.73 0.42
CA ALA A 3 0.84 -13.68 -0.42
C ALA A 3 -0.36 -13.08 0.32
N ALA A 4 -0.39 -11.77 0.49
CA ALA A 4 -1.52 -11.08 1.11
C ALA A 4 -2.37 -10.44 0.00
N ARG A 5 -3.61 -10.92 -0.17
CA ARG A 5 -4.63 -10.25 -0.99
C ARG A 5 -5.49 -9.38 -0.07
N SER A 6 -5.52 -8.07 -0.30
CA SER A 6 -6.36 -7.14 0.47
C SER A 6 -7.55 -6.68 -0.36
N SER A 7 -8.74 -7.19 -0.04
CA SER A 7 -10.02 -6.64 -0.52
C SER A 7 -10.72 -5.92 0.64
N THR A 8 -11.10 -4.66 0.44
CA THR A 8 -11.64 -3.80 1.50
C THR A 8 -13.07 -4.20 1.87
N VAL A 9 -13.26 -4.75 3.08
CA VAL A 9 -14.58 -4.79 3.76
C VAL A 9 -14.42 -4.21 5.17
N SER A 10 -15.09 -3.07 5.35
CA SER A 10 -15.47 -2.36 6.58
C SER A 10 -15.96 -3.17 7.78
N SER A 11 -15.19 -4.08 8.39
CA SER A 11 -15.52 -4.60 9.72
C SER A 11 -14.58 -3.99 10.77
N ILE A 12 -15.08 -3.78 11.99
CA ILE A 12 -14.40 -3.11 13.11
C ILE A 12 -13.05 -3.80 13.40
N GLY A 13 -11.96 -3.33 12.80
CA GLY A 13 -10.66 -4.00 12.90
C GLY A 13 -9.92 -4.00 11.57
N ALA A 14 -8.80 -3.28 11.59
CA ALA A 14 -7.92 -2.96 10.47
C ALA A 14 -8.37 -1.79 9.55
N HIS A 15 -7.46 -0.84 9.36
CA HIS A 15 -7.65 0.39 8.60
C HIS A 15 -6.53 0.59 7.59
N TYR A 16 -6.89 1.14 6.44
CA TYR A 16 -5.97 1.43 5.33
C TYR A 16 -6.06 2.90 4.94
N ILE A 17 -4.91 3.58 4.89
CA ILE A 17 -4.80 4.98 4.49
C ILE A 17 -3.81 5.11 3.34
N VAL A 18 -4.18 5.92 2.33
CA VAL A 18 -3.33 6.33 1.22
C VAL A 18 -3.15 7.84 1.27
N GLN A 19 -1.91 8.30 1.20
CA GLN A 19 -1.57 9.72 1.13
C GLN A 19 -0.64 9.98 -0.05
N PHE A 20 -0.99 10.93 -0.90
CA PHE A 20 -0.07 11.43 -1.92
C PHE A 20 0.94 12.38 -1.28
N VAL A 21 2.22 12.20 -1.60
CA VAL A 21 3.30 13.10 -1.22
C VAL A 21 3.98 13.59 -2.50
N GLY A 22 3.80 14.88 -2.78
CA GLY A 22 4.34 15.55 -3.95
C GLY A 22 4.00 17.04 -3.91
N ASP A 23 4.68 17.80 -4.75
CA ASP A 23 4.43 19.23 -4.86
C ASP A 23 3.17 19.50 -5.68
N ALA A 24 2.40 20.50 -5.29
CA ALA A 24 1.19 20.87 -6.02
C ALA A 24 1.55 21.29 -7.46
N GLY A 25 0.85 20.72 -8.44
CA GLY A 25 1.03 21.05 -9.86
C GLY A 25 2.20 20.34 -10.55
N THR A 26 2.92 19.44 -9.86
CA THR A 26 3.91 18.57 -10.51
C THR A 26 3.33 17.18 -10.74
N ALA A 27 3.80 16.50 -11.80
CA ALA A 27 3.53 15.09 -12.03
C ALA A 27 4.47 14.17 -11.22
N SER A 28 5.29 14.73 -10.33
CA SER A 28 6.28 14.01 -9.53
C SER A 28 5.78 13.82 -8.10
N GLY A 29 5.83 12.58 -7.61
CA GLY A 29 5.45 12.26 -6.24
C GLY A 29 5.39 10.75 -6.02
N TYR A 30 4.98 10.37 -4.82
CA TYR A 30 4.78 8.98 -4.44
C TYR A 30 3.57 8.86 -3.51
N TYR A 31 3.03 7.66 -3.38
CA TYR A 31 1.99 7.38 -2.39
C TYR A 31 2.59 6.74 -1.14
N MET A 32 2.14 7.18 0.02
CA MET A 32 2.38 6.53 1.29
C MET A 32 1.16 5.71 1.67
N LYS A 33 1.39 4.45 2.01
CA LYS A 33 0.37 3.50 2.44
C LYS A 33 0.62 3.12 3.89
N THR A 34 -0.42 3.27 4.71
CA THR A 34 -0.39 2.84 6.11
C THR A 34 -1.48 1.80 6.33
N PHE A 35 -1.07 0.62 6.77
CA PHE A 35 -1.96 -0.44 7.22
C PHE A 35 -1.93 -0.46 8.74
N THR A 36 -3.09 -0.40 9.37
CA THR A 36 -3.23 -0.51 10.82
C THR A 36 -4.02 -1.78 11.10
N THR A 37 -3.55 -2.65 11.99
CA THR A 37 -4.30 -3.85 12.42
C THR A 37 -5.41 -3.46 13.42
N SER A 38 -6.28 -4.41 13.77
CA SER A 38 -7.24 -4.23 14.87
C SER A 38 -6.57 -3.86 16.19
N ASP A 39 -5.37 -4.39 16.43
CA ASP A 39 -4.61 -4.19 17.67
C ASP A 39 -3.77 -2.90 17.66
N GLY A 40 -3.90 -2.08 16.60
CA GLY A 40 -3.22 -0.79 16.48
C GLY A 40 -1.76 -0.89 15.98
N HIS A 41 -1.28 -2.08 15.59
CA HIS A 41 0.02 -2.23 14.95
C HIS A 41 -0.01 -1.67 13.54
N LYS A 42 1.11 -1.08 13.09
CA LYS A 42 1.18 -0.37 11.82
C LYS A 42 2.24 -0.96 10.90
N LEU A 43 1.95 -0.96 9.61
CA LEU A 43 2.89 -1.23 8.53
C LEU A 43 2.91 -0.03 7.59
N TYR A 44 4.09 0.46 7.27
CA TYR A 44 4.30 1.61 6.38
C TYR A 44 4.93 1.17 5.08
N ALA A 45 4.39 1.64 3.96
CA ALA A 45 4.93 1.38 2.65
C ALA A 45 4.93 2.63 1.78
N ARG A 46 5.97 2.78 0.95
CA ARG A 46 6.03 3.77 -0.13
C ARG A 46 5.73 3.09 -1.45
N CYS A 47 4.93 3.75 -2.28
CA CYS A 47 4.58 3.35 -3.63
C CYS A 47 5.08 4.39 -4.63
N ASP A 48 6.13 4.02 -5.36
CA ASP A 48 6.59 4.77 -6.52
C ASP A 48 5.78 4.32 -7.72
N TRP A 49 4.97 5.23 -8.26
CA TRP A 49 3.90 4.91 -9.20
C TRP A 49 4.14 5.49 -10.58
N LYS A 50 3.51 4.86 -11.58
CA LYS A 50 3.36 5.39 -12.92
C LYS A 50 1.91 5.18 -13.37
N GLY A 51 1.31 6.25 -13.90
CA GLY A 51 -0.05 6.20 -14.44
C GLY A 51 -0.13 5.30 -15.67
N ASN A 52 -1.28 4.66 -15.85
CA ASN A 52 -1.64 3.90 -17.04
C ASN A 52 -3.13 4.13 -17.38
N ASP A 53 -3.60 3.58 -18.49
CA ASP A 53 -4.95 3.82 -19.03
C ASP A 53 -6.09 3.37 -18.08
N HIS A 54 -5.79 2.57 -17.07
CA HIS A 54 -6.77 1.98 -16.15
C HIS A 54 -6.51 2.32 -14.66
N GLY A 55 -5.52 3.17 -14.37
CA GLY A 55 -5.12 3.53 -13.02
C GLY A 55 -3.63 3.80 -12.89
N SER A 56 -2.94 3.07 -12.01
CA SER A 56 -1.49 3.19 -11.83
C SER A 56 -0.85 1.89 -11.37
N SER A 57 0.41 1.69 -11.73
CA SER A 57 1.19 0.55 -11.26
C SER A 57 2.60 0.98 -10.91
N GLY A 58 3.31 0.15 -10.15
CA GLY A 58 4.68 0.47 -9.81
C GLY A 58 5.25 -0.41 -8.72
N VAL A 59 6.20 0.16 -8.00
CA VAL A 59 6.97 -0.54 -6.98
C VAL A 59 6.48 -0.12 -5.61
N VAL A 60 6.27 -1.10 -4.74
CA VAL A 60 6.02 -0.89 -3.32
C VAL A 60 7.25 -1.27 -2.52
N THR A 61 7.62 -0.46 -1.54
CA THR A 61 8.74 -0.71 -0.63
C THR A 61 8.25 -0.59 0.80
N LEU A 62 8.44 -1.63 1.62
CA LEU A 62 8.16 -1.57 3.05
C LEU A 62 9.21 -0.70 3.74
N LEU A 63 8.74 0.24 4.54
CA LEU A 63 9.59 1.20 5.26
C LEU A 63 9.78 0.84 6.73
N GLY A 64 9.00 -0.12 7.23
CA GLY A 64 8.98 -0.53 8.63
C GLY A 64 7.56 -0.56 9.18
N GLY A 65 7.46 -0.68 10.50
CA GLY A 65 6.19 -0.78 11.20
C GLY A 65 6.35 -0.76 12.72
N SER A 66 5.25 -1.02 13.42
CA SER A 66 5.20 -1.19 14.87
C SER A 66 4.74 -2.59 15.25
N GLY A 67 5.00 -2.98 16.51
CA GLY A 67 4.66 -4.32 17.01
C GLY A 67 5.34 -5.42 16.18
N PRO A 68 4.61 -6.40 15.63
CA PRO A 68 5.17 -7.50 14.86
C PRO A 68 5.84 -7.07 13.54
N PHE A 69 5.60 -5.84 13.09
CA PHE A 69 6.21 -5.28 11.88
C PHE A 69 7.44 -4.41 12.16
N SER A 70 7.87 -4.30 13.43
CA SER A 70 9.08 -3.56 13.78
C SER A 70 10.29 -4.16 13.07
N GLY A 71 11.01 -3.36 12.28
CA GLY A 71 12.20 -3.82 11.53
C GLY A 71 11.94 -4.61 10.25
N ILE A 72 10.67 -4.78 9.84
CA ILE A 72 10.31 -5.47 8.60
C ILE A 72 10.96 -4.80 7.37
N LYS A 73 11.41 -5.61 6.43
CA LYS A 73 11.92 -5.16 5.13
C LYS A 73 11.20 -5.93 4.03
N GLY A 74 10.98 -5.27 2.90
CA GLY A 74 10.33 -5.91 1.77
C GLY A 74 10.15 -4.95 0.60
N LYS A 75 9.99 -5.56 -0.57
CA LYS A 75 9.76 -4.85 -1.82
C LYS A 75 8.83 -5.69 -2.68
N GLY A 76 8.07 -5.02 -3.53
CA GLY A 76 7.12 -5.68 -4.39
C GLY A 76 6.60 -4.79 -5.49
N LYS A 77 5.48 -5.21 -6.05
CA LYS A 77 4.72 -4.48 -7.04
C LYS A 77 3.34 -4.16 -6.50
N PHE A 78 2.78 -3.07 -6.97
CA PHE A 78 1.36 -2.80 -6.78
C PHE A 78 0.71 -2.47 -8.12
N ASN A 79 -0.59 -2.75 -8.19
CA ASN A 79 -1.45 -2.43 -9.31
C ASN A 79 -2.76 -1.85 -8.78
N PHE A 80 -2.91 -0.53 -8.94
CA PHE A 80 -4.12 0.19 -8.61
C PHE A 80 -4.98 0.32 -9.86
N VAL A 81 -6.18 -0.27 -9.84
CA VAL A 81 -7.07 -0.33 -10.99
C VAL A 81 -8.44 0.19 -10.59
N SER A 82 -9.00 1.09 -11.41
CA SER A 82 -10.40 1.46 -11.32
C SER A 82 -11.26 0.35 -11.92
N VAL A 83 -12.08 -0.30 -11.10
CA VAL A 83 -12.96 -1.40 -11.53
C VAL A 83 -14.41 -0.94 -11.70
N SER A 84 -14.75 0.25 -11.20
CA SER A 84 -15.97 1.00 -11.50
C SER A 84 -15.75 2.50 -11.24
N PRO A 85 -16.68 3.39 -11.61
CA PRO A 85 -16.54 4.83 -11.38
C PRO A 85 -16.31 5.25 -9.92
N VAL A 86 -16.65 4.39 -8.96
CA VAL A 86 -16.52 4.65 -7.52
C VAL A 86 -15.74 3.58 -6.76
N VAL A 87 -15.28 2.54 -7.45
CA VAL A 87 -14.55 1.42 -6.83
C VAL A 87 -13.19 1.27 -7.49
N ASN A 88 -12.17 1.26 -6.65
CA ASN A 88 -10.81 0.97 -7.04
C ASN A 88 -10.30 -0.26 -6.28
N TRP A 89 -9.51 -1.08 -6.94
CA TRP A 89 -8.79 -2.19 -6.34
C TRP A 89 -7.31 -1.89 -6.31
N ASP A 90 -6.68 -2.32 -5.22
CA ASP A 90 -5.25 -2.22 -5.02
C ASP A 90 -4.71 -3.62 -4.81
N ASP A 91 -4.11 -4.17 -5.86
CA ASP A 91 -3.43 -5.45 -5.79
C ASP A 91 -1.97 -5.21 -5.42
N ILE A 92 -1.52 -5.80 -4.32
CA ILE A 92 -0.18 -5.57 -3.79
C ILE A 92 0.46 -6.93 -3.56
N GLU A 93 1.50 -7.21 -4.36
CA GLU A 93 2.30 -8.42 -4.24
C GLU A 93 3.70 -8.01 -3.80
N TRP A 94 4.12 -8.45 -2.63
CA TRP A 94 5.45 -8.17 -2.11
C TRP A 94 6.06 -9.40 -1.45
N GLU A 95 7.38 -9.40 -1.42
CA GLU A 95 8.15 -10.33 -0.59
C GLU A 95 8.67 -9.56 0.61
N TRP A 96 8.58 -10.17 1.79
CA TRP A 96 9.05 -9.56 3.03
C TRP A 96 9.77 -10.54 3.92
N GLU A 97 10.70 -9.99 4.70
CA GLU A 97 11.41 -10.67 5.76
C GLU A 97 10.99 -10.01 7.07
N THR A 98 10.50 -10.82 8.02
CA THR A 98 10.42 -10.40 9.41
C THR A 98 11.83 -10.41 9.99
N PRO A 99 12.15 -9.53 10.97
CA PRO A 99 13.41 -9.62 11.69
C PRO A 99 13.67 -11.01 12.29
#